data_AF-A0A7Y6UGI6-F1
#
_entry.id   AF-A0A7Y6UGI6-F1
#
_cell.length_a   1.000
_cell.length_b   1.000
_cell.length_c   1.000
_cell.angle_alpha   90.00
_cell.angle_beta   90.00
_cell.angle_gamma   90.00
#
_symmetry.space_group_name_H-M   'P 1'
#
loop_
_entity.id
_entity.type
_entity.pdbx_description
1 polymer ?
#
loop_
_entity_poly.entity_id
_entity_poly.type
_entity_poly.pdbx_seq_one_letter_code
_entity_poly.pdbx_strand_id
1 'polypeptide(L)'
;MNSSLTPTAGARYVLDREQELDGGARARYRATIYTPTETHIGAAILSEDGSVELTAEGVPEELLKTLEMFARLTARSASKKREDGLPPWPSRVTRWRGPGRGE
;
A
#
# COMPACT_ATOMS: atom_id res chain seq x y z
N MET A 1 0.05 -24.37 -1.99
CA MET A 1 1.37 -23.72 -2.15
C MET A 1 1.40 -22.52 -1.22
N ASN A 2 1.96 -22.67 -0.01
CA ASN A 2 2.00 -21.61 0.98
C ASN A 2 3.08 -20.59 0.60
N SER A 3 2.69 -19.53 -0.10
CA SER A 3 3.54 -18.38 -0.33
C SER A 3 3.77 -17.68 1.02
N SER A 4 4.87 -18.00 1.69
CA SER A 4 5.27 -17.36 2.95
C SER A 4 5.13 -15.85 2.83
N LEU A 5 4.25 -15.26 3.64
CA LEU A 5 3.95 -13.83 3.63
C LEU A 5 5.17 -13.00 4.07
N THR A 6 6.06 -13.61 4.84
CA THR A 6 7.31 -13.03 5.34
C THR A 6 8.45 -13.21 4.34
N PRO A 7 9.03 -12.11 3.82
CA PRO A 7 10.23 -12.20 2.98
C PRO A 7 11.41 -12.78 3.75
N THR A 8 12.30 -13.54 3.09
CA THR A 8 13.61 -13.91 3.68
C THR A 8 14.61 -12.74 3.66
N ALA A 9 14.40 -11.75 2.78
CA ALA A 9 15.14 -10.49 2.73
C ALA A 9 14.27 -9.37 2.11
N GLY A 10 14.44 -8.13 2.57
CA GLY A 10 13.65 -6.98 2.12
C GLY A 10 12.31 -6.83 2.83
N ALA A 11 11.34 -6.19 2.19
CA ALA A 11 10.00 -5.96 2.76
C ALA A 11 8.89 -6.15 1.72
N ARG A 12 7.78 -6.75 2.17
CA ARG A 12 6.53 -6.89 1.39
C ARG A 12 5.48 -5.93 1.95
N TYR A 13 4.94 -5.10 1.07
CA TYR A 13 3.93 -4.09 1.37
C TYR A 13 2.60 -4.55 0.80
N VAL A 14 1.60 -4.62 1.67
CA VAL A 14 0.24 -5.00 1.32
C VAL A 14 -0.69 -3.87 1.74
N LEU A 15 -1.51 -3.39 0.80
CA LEU A 15 -2.63 -2.52 1.06
C LEU A 15 -3.89 -3.31 0.73
N ASP A 16 -4.71 -3.58 1.73
CA ASP A 16 -5.99 -4.28 1.58
C ASP A 16 -7.13 -3.27 1.73
N ARG A 17 -7.96 -3.12 0.71
CA ARG A 17 -9.02 -2.10 0.69
C ARG A 17 -10.12 -2.50 1.65
N GLU A 18 -10.29 -1.74 2.72
CA GLU A 18 -11.35 -1.96 3.72
C GLU A 18 -12.66 -1.34 3.27
N GLN A 19 -12.60 -0.09 2.79
CA GLN A 19 -13.78 0.69 2.48
C GLN A 19 -13.49 1.76 1.43
N GLU A 20 -14.47 2.03 0.57
CA GLU A 20 -14.51 3.22 -0.29
C GLU A 20 -15.28 4.32 0.44
N LEU A 21 -14.70 5.52 0.49
CA LEU A 21 -15.20 6.69 1.20
C LEU A 21 -15.64 7.76 0.21
N ASP A 22 -16.46 8.71 0.64
CA ASP A 22 -16.85 9.88 -0.15
C ASP A 22 -17.42 9.52 -1.54
N GLY A 23 -18.32 8.52 -1.60
CA GLY A 23 -18.90 8.05 -2.87
C GLY A 23 -17.87 7.39 -3.81
N GLY A 24 -16.74 6.94 -3.26
CA GLY A 24 -15.62 6.38 -4.00
C GLY A 24 -14.50 7.38 -4.28
N ALA A 25 -14.62 8.65 -3.90
CA ALA A 25 -13.53 9.63 -4.14
C ALA A 25 -12.27 9.36 -3.31
N ARG A 26 -12.41 8.57 -2.24
CA ARG A 26 -11.32 8.11 -1.40
C ARG A 26 -11.47 6.63 -1.09
N ALA A 27 -10.40 5.99 -0.64
CA ALA A 27 -10.45 4.63 -0.14
C ALA A 27 -9.53 4.44 1.06
N ARG A 28 -10.06 3.76 2.07
CA ARG A 28 -9.33 3.32 3.25
C ARG A 28 -8.76 1.93 3.00
N TYR A 29 -7.48 1.79 3.26
CA TYR A 29 -6.74 0.54 3.19
C TYR A 29 -6.15 0.20 4.54
N ARG A 30 -6.17 -1.08 4.88
CA ARG A 30 -5.28 -1.66 5.87
C ARG A 30 -3.90 -1.85 5.25
N ALA A 31 -2.90 -1.20 5.82
CA ALA A 31 -1.51 -1.37 5.44
C ALA A 31 -0.86 -2.49 6.27
N THR A 32 -0.12 -3.38 5.63
CA THR A 32 0.70 -4.39 6.31
C THR A 32 2.05 -4.48 5.63
N ILE A 33 3.11 -4.38 6.43
CA ILE A 33 4.49 -4.48 5.99
C ILE A 33 5.08 -5.72 6.64
N TYR A 34 5.39 -6.72 5.84
CA TYR A 34 6.09 -7.91 6.29
C TYR A 34 7.58 -7.72 6.04
N THR A 35 8.37 -7.78 7.10
CA THR A 35 9.83 -7.92 7.05
C THR A 35 10.19 -9.38 7.40
N PRO A 36 11.46 -9.78 7.35
CA PRO A 36 11.85 -11.14 7.74
C PRO A 36 11.64 -11.42 9.23
N THR A 37 11.71 -10.38 10.06
CA THR A 37 11.68 -10.49 11.52
C THR A 37 10.38 -10.00 12.13
N GLU A 38 9.69 -9.08 11.46
CA GLU A 38 8.59 -8.31 12.04
C GLU A 38 7.45 -8.11 11.05
N THR A 39 6.26 -7.82 11.59
CA THR A 39 5.10 -7.40 10.82
C THR A 39 4.58 -6.10 11.40
N HIS A 40 4.52 -5.08 10.56
CA HIS A 40 3.97 -3.78 10.92
C HIS A 40 2.59 -3.60 10.31
N ILE A 41 1.65 -3.06 11.07
CA ILE A 41 0.27 -2.83 10.63
C ILE A 41 -0.02 -1.34 10.77
N GLY A 42 -0.73 -0.80 9.79
CA GLY A 42 -1.23 0.57 9.82
C GLY A 42 -2.48 0.72 8.95
N ALA A 43 -2.89 1.96 8.75
CA ALA A 43 -3.94 2.34 7.83
C ALA A 43 -3.43 3.38 6.84
N ALA A 44 -4.03 3.40 5.66
CA ALA A 44 -3.78 4.39 4.63
C ALA A 44 -5.12 4.86 4.04
N ILE A 45 -5.35 6.17 4.01
CA ILE A 45 -6.44 6.77 3.25
C ILE A 45 -5.84 7.37 1.98
N LEU A 46 -6.35 6.93 0.83
CA LEU A 46 -5.91 7.37 -0.49
C LEU A 46 -7.03 8.19 -1.13
N SER A 47 -6.68 9.31 -1.75
CA SER A 47 -7.61 10.19 -2.44
C SER A 47 -7.28 10.31 -3.92
N GLU A 48 -8.28 10.56 -4.77
CA GLU A 48 -8.07 10.67 -6.22
C GLU A 48 -7.19 11.86 -6.65
N ASP A 49 -7.03 12.87 -5.80
CA ASP A 49 -6.08 13.97 -6.02
C ASP A 49 -4.60 13.54 -5.87
N GLY A 50 -4.37 12.30 -5.39
CA GLY A 50 -3.04 11.76 -5.16
C GLY A 50 -2.52 11.96 -3.73
N SER A 51 -3.28 12.63 -2.86
CA SER A 51 -2.98 12.70 -1.42
C SER A 51 -3.12 11.35 -0.73
N VAL A 52 -2.31 11.17 0.31
CA VAL A 52 -2.27 9.96 1.14
C VAL A 52 -2.12 10.37 2.60
N GLU A 53 -2.95 9.79 3.46
CA GLU A 53 -2.87 9.91 4.91
C GLU A 53 -2.49 8.55 5.48
N LEU A 54 -1.34 8.45 6.15
CA LEU A 54 -0.87 7.22 6.78
C LEU A 54 -1.01 7.29 8.29
N THR A 55 -1.43 6.18 8.89
CA THR A 55 -1.47 6.01 10.34
C THR A 55 -0.80 4.69 10.67
N ALA A 56 0.42 4.72 11.19
CA ALA A 56 1.14 3.53 11.62
C ALA A 56 2.10 3.87 12.76
N GLU A 57 2.02 3.13 13.87
CA GLU A 57 2.85 3.35 15.06
C GLU A 57 3.97 2.30 15.12
N GLY A 58 5.16 2.70 15.56
CA GLY A 58 6.30 1.79 15.70
C GLY A 58 6.84 1.24 14.37
N VAL A 59 6.54 1.89 13.24
CA VAL A 59 7.05 1.51 11.92
C VAL A 59 8.32 2.29 11.61
N PRO A 60 9.43 1.64 11.23
CA PRO A 60 10.63 2.32 10.76
C PRO A 60 10.34 3.32 9.63
N GLU A 61 10.96 4.51 9.70
CA GLU A 61 10.67 5.61 8.78
C GLU A 61 10.90 5.23 7.30
N GLU A 62 11.92 4.42 7.00
CA GLU A 62 12.21 3.98 5.63
C GLU A 62 11.10 3.08 5.05
N LEU A 63 10.53 2.21 5.89
CA LEU A 63 9.39 1.37 5.51
C LEU A 63 8.14 2.24 5.31
N LEU A 64 7.94 3.23 6.18
CA LEU A 64 6.81 4.15 6.07
C LEU A 64 6.89 5.00 4.80
N LYS A 65 8.06 5.57 4.48
CA LYS A 65 8.30 6.32 3.22
C LYS A 65 8.06 5.45 1.99
N THR A 66 8.47 4.18 2.04
CA THR A 66 8.26 3.24 0.93
C THR A 66 6.78 2.87 0.77
N LEU A 67 6.07 2.64 1.87
CA LEU A 67 4.62 2.44 1.88
C LEU A 67 3.91 3.66 1.29
N GLU A 68 4.29 4.87 1.73
CA GLU A 68 3.72 6.13 1.24
C GLU A 68 3.89 6.30 -0.27
N MET A 69 5.09 5.99 -0.78
CA MET A 69 5.37 6.01 -2.23
C MET A 69 4.39 5.10 -2.99
N PHE A 70 4.18 3.86 -2.53
CA PHE A 70 3.27 2.92 -3.18
C PHE A 70 1.80 3.34 -3.06
N ALA A 71 1.40 3.89 -1.92
CA ALA A 71 0.07 4.44 -1.72
C ALA A 71 -0.18 5.62 -2.67
N ARG A 72 0.78 6.56 -2.80
CA ARG A 72 0.68 7.70 -3.73
C ARG A 72 0.57 7.27 -5.18
N LEU A 73 1.32 6.26 -5.61
CA LEU A 73 1.21 5.71 -6.97
C LEU A 73 -0.17 5.11 -7.24
N THR A 74 -0.75 4.45 -6.23
CA THR A 74 -2.11 3.89 -6.30
C THR A 74 -3.13 5.02 -6.39
N ALA A 75 -3.01 6.03 -5.52
CA ALA A 75 -3.86 7.22 -5.48
C ALA A 75 -3.89 7.97 -6.82
N ARG A 76 -2.73 8.25 -7.41
CA ARG A 76 -2.61 8.93 -8.71
C ARG A 76 -3.25 8.18 -9.88
N SER A 77 -3.35 6.86 -9.78
CA SER A 77 -3.96 6.05 -10.83
C SER A 77 -5.49 6.02 -10.75
N ALA A 78 -6.08 6.46 -9.63
CA ALA A 78 -7.50 6.34 -9.36
C ALA A 78 -8.36 7.26 -10.24
N SER A 79 -7.98 8.54 -10.37
CA SER A 79 -8.69 9.50 -11.24
C SER A 79 -8.80 8.98 -12.67
N LYS A 80 -7.66 8.59 -13.26
CA LYS A 80 -7.58 8.04 -14.62
C LYS A 80 -8.51 6.83 -14.79
N LYS A 81 -8.44 5.87 -13.86
CA LYS A 81 -9.30 4.67 -13.87
C LYS A 81 -10.79 5.01 -13.84
N ARG A 82 -11.19 6.01 -13.04
CA ARG A 82 -12.58 6.47 -13.01
C ARG A 82 -13.01 7.07 -14.34
N GLU A 83 -12.17 7.92 -14.94
CA GLU A 83 -12.42 8.50 -16.27
C GLU A 83 -12.59 7.39 -17.33
N ASP A 84 -11.81 6.31 -17.21
CA ASP A 84 -11.90 5.12 -18.07
C ASP A 84 -13.09 4.19 -17.73
N GLY A 85 -13.96 4.55 -16.77
CA GLY A 85 -15.11 3.73 -16.35
C GLY A 85 -14.74 2.46 -15.57
N LEU A 86 -13.51 2.37 -15.07
CA LEU A 86 -12.98 1.25 -14.29
C LEU A 86 -13.09 1.54 -12.78
N PRO A 87 -13.13 0.50 -11.93
CA PRO A 87 -13.04 0.69 -10.48
C PRO A 87 -11.71 1.40 -10.13
N PRO A 88 -11.77 2.59 -9.50
CA PRO A 88 -10.59 3.43 -9.26
C PRO A 88 -9.63 2.79 -8.25
N TRP A 89 -10.18 2.07 -7.28
CA TRP A 89 -9.45 1.53 -6.15
C TRP A 89 -9.28 0.01 -6.27
N PRO A 90 -8.06 -0.52 -6.39
CA PRO A 90 -7.83 -1.96 -6.35
C PRO A 90 -8.24 -2.54 -4.98
N SER A 91 -8.82 -3.74 -4.97
CA SER A 91 -9.16 -4.43 -3.72
C SER A 91 -7.93 -4.77 -2.88
N ARG A 92 -6.82 -5.11 -3.53
CA ARG A 92 -5.53 -5.38 -2.88
C ARG A 92 -4.38 -4.90 -3.75
N VAL A 93 -3.44 -4.17 -3.14
CA VAL A 93 -2.15 -3.84 -3.73
C VAL A 93 -1.08 -4.63 -3.00
N THR A 94 -0.24 -5.35 -3.74
CA THR A 94 0.94 -6.01 -3.19
C THR A 94 2.17 -5.51 -3.92
N ARG A 95 3.18 -5.11 -3.15
CA ARG A 95 4.49 -4.68 -3.65
C ARG A 95 5.58 -5.36 -2.83
N TRP A 96 6.67 -5.68 -3.50
CA TRP A 96 7.84 -6.29 -2.90
C TRP A 96 9.06 -5.41 -3.18
N ARG A 97 9.82 -5.09 -2.13
CA ARG A 97 11.17 -4.55 -2.25
C ARG A 97 12.12 -5.59 -1.70
N GLY A 98 12.79 -6.32 -2.60
CA GLY A 98 13.85 -7.24 -2.21
C GLY A 98 15.11 -6.47 -1.82
N PRO A 99 16.13 -7.16 -1.27
CA PRO A 99 17.47 -6.61 -1.31
C PRO A 99 17.73 -6.24 -2.77
N GLY A 100 18.24 -5.03 -3.03
CA GLY A 100 18.68 -4.68 -4.38
C GLY A 100 19.53 -5.82 -4.92
N ARG A 101 19.44 -6.12 -6.22
CA ARG A 101 20.44 -7.00 -6.85
C ARG A 101 21.81 -6.39 -6.51
N GLY A 102 22.51 -6.92 -5.51
CA GLY A 102 23.94 -7.07 -5.61
C GLY A 102 24.12 -8.11 -6.72
N GLU A 103 24.94 -7.87 -7.73
CA GLU A 103 26.19 -7.10 -7.75
C GLU A 103 26.27 -6.18 -8.98
#